data_AF-A0A2K3J7D3-F1
#
_entry.id   AF-A0A2K3J7D3-F1
#
_cell.length_a   1.000
_cell.length_b   1.000
_cell.length_c   1.000
_cell.angle_alpha   90.00
_cell.angle_beta   90.00
_cell.angle_gamma   90.00
#
_symmetry.space_group_name_H-M   'P 1'
#
loop_
_entity.id
_entity.type
_entity.pdbx_description
1 polymer ?
#
loop_
_entity_poly.entity_id
_entity_poly.type
_entity_poly.pdbx_seq_one_letter_code
_entity_poly.pdbx_strand_id
1 'polypeptide(L)'
;MANSNPELHIENLKPFNKRTAEEIQRITSMGAKASHKVQKENKRFRKIIEIIGQLEFKNKEIKENLKNEVGDIPEEISMDTALILGQYAKAISGNSKNATFIRDTKGEKPTEKIEQINANLEIKDEKIIDNVMSKIKEI
;
A
#
# COMPACT_ATOMS: atom_id res chain seq x y z
N MET A 1 -7.09 -26.22 -34.25
CA MET A 1 -7.35 -26.78 -32.91
C MET A 1 -7.38 -25.61 -31.94
N ALA A 2 -8.48 -25.48 -31.19
CA ALA A 2 -8.89 -24.23 -30.54
C ALA A 2 -7.91 -23.74 -29.47
N ASN A 3 -7.50 -22.48 -29.60
CA ASN A 3 -7.04 -21.65 -28.50
C ASN A 3 -8.23 -21.34 -27.60
N SER A 4 -8.16 -21.68 -26.32
CA SER A 4 -9.07 -21.12 -25.31
C SER A 4 -8.37 -21.16 -23.97
N ASN A 5 -7.52 -20.16 -23.73
CA ASN A 5 -7.28 -19.72 -22.36
C ASN A 5 -8.57 -18.99 -21.93
N PRO A 6 -9.41 -19.57 -21.06
CA PRO A 6 -10.67 -18.95 -20.69
C PRO A 6 -10.35 -17.66 -19.93
N GLU A 7 -10.69 -16.53 -20.53
CA GLU A 7 -10.52 -15.23 -19.89
C GLU A 7 -11.25 -15.22 -18.54
N LEU A 8 -10.55 -14.72 -17.50
CA LEU A 8 -11.03 -14.65 -16.12
C LEU A 8 -12.13 -13.58 -16.00
N HIS A 9 -13.33 -13.89 -16.49
CA HIS A 9 -14.52 -13.05 -16.33
C HIS A 9 -15.20 -13.28 -14.98
N ILE A 10 -15.72 -12.21 -14.38
CA ILE A 10 -16.42 -12.24 -13.08
C ILE A 10 -17.59 -13.24 -13.11
N GLU A 11 -18.20 -13.43 -14.28
CA GLU A 11 -19.29 -14.37 -14.55
C GLU A 11 -18.92 -15.83 -14.24
N ASN A 12 -17.63 -16.17 -14.26
CA ASN A 12 -17.14 -17.53 -13.96
C ASN A 12 -16.88 -17.78 -12.46
N LEU A 13 -17.06 -16.78 -11.59
CA LEU A 13 -16.86 -16.92 -10.15
C LEU A 13 -18.11 -17.46 -9.46
N LYS A 14 -18.06 -18.72 -9.01
CA LYS A 14 -19.05 -19.26 -8.08
C LYS A 14 -18.86 -18.57 -6.71
N PRO A 15 -19.91 -18.08 -6.01
CA PRO A 15 -19.80 -17.52 -4.66
C PRO A 15 -19.73 -18.61 -3.58
N PHE A 16 -19.16 -18.31 -2.40
CA PHE A 16 -18.96 -19.31 -1.33
C PHE A 16 -20.26 -19.92 -0.79
N ASN A 17 -21.34 -19.14 -0.73
CA ASN A 17 -22.67 -19.60 -0.30
C ASN A 17 -23.32 -20.65 -1.23
N LYS A 18 -22.80 -20.82 -2.45
CA LYS A 18 -23.27 -21.84 -3.41
C LYS A 18 -22.38 -23.09 -3.43
N ARG A 19 -21.36 -23.17 -2.57
CA ARG A 19 -20.41 -24.29 -2.50
C ARG A 19 -20.69 -25.21 -1.32
N THR A 20 -20.28 -26.47 -1.44
CA THR A 20 -20.34 -27.41 -0.31
C THR A 20 -19.27 -27.07 0.73
N ALA A 21 -19.45 -27.55 1.96
CA ALA A 21 -18.48 -27.35 3.04
C ALA A 21 -17.09 -27.89 2.67
N GLU A 22 -17.02 -29.06 2.02
CA GLU A 22 -15.78 -29.66 1.54
C GLU A 22 -15.08 -28.82 0.46
N GLU A 23 -15.85 -28.26 -0.48
CA GLU A 23 -15.32 -27.35 -1.51
C GLU A 23 -14.72 -26.10 -0.89
N ILE A 24 -15.42 -25.50 0.08
CA ILE A 24 -14.94 -24.31 0.81
C ILE A 24 -13.67 -24.64 1.58
N GLN A 25 -13.64 -25.77 2.30
CA GLN A 25 -12.47 -26.19 3.06
C GLN A 25 -11.24 -26.38 2.17
N ARG A 26 -11.42 -26.99 0.99
CA ARG A 26 -10.34 -27.19 0.01
C ARG A 26 -9.79 -25.85 -0.50
N ILE A 27 -10.68 -24.94 -0.90
CA ILE A 27 -10.30 -23.61 -1.41
C ILE A 27 -9.59 -22.80 -0.33
N THR A 28 -10.14 -22.74 0.88
CA THR A 28 -9.53 -22.01 2.00
C THR A 28 -8.17 -22.60 2.36
N SER A 29 -8.04 -23.93 2.38
CA SER A 29 -6.75 -24.59 2.64
C SER A 29 -5.71 -24.26 1.57
N MET A 30 -6.08 -24.28 0.29
CA MET A 30 -5.19 -23.87 -0.80
C MET A 30 -4.78 -22.41 -0.70
N GLY A 31 -5.74 -21.51 -0.45
CA GLY A 31 -5.48 -20.08 -0.28
C GLY A 31 -4.57 -19.78 0.91
N ALA A 32 -4.82 -20.42 2.05
CA ALA A 32 -3.98 -20.31 3.23
C ALA A 32 -2.56 -20.80 2.96
N LYS A 33 -2.38 -21.96 2.33
CA LYS A 33 -1.05 -22.49 1.97
C LYS A 33 -0.28 -21.54 1.05
N ALA A 34 -0.93 -21.02 0.01
CA ALA A 34 -0.32 -20.06 -0.91
C ALA A 34 0.09 -18.76 -0.18
N SER A 35 -0.83 -18.20 0.62
CA SER A 35 -0.57 -17.00 1.41
C SER A 35 0.57 -17.20 2.41
N HIS A 36 0.57 -18.31 3.14
CA HIS A 36 1.65 -18.63 4.10
C HIS A 36 3.00 -18.81 3.41
N LYS A 37 3.05 -19.39 2.20
CA LYS A 37 4.29 -19.49 1.43
C LYS A 37 4.85 -18.09 1.13
N VAL A 38 4.03 -17.20 0.59
CA VAL A 38 4.41 -15.81 0.29
C VAL A 38 4.82 -15.06 1.56
N GLN A 39 4.07 -15.22 2.65
CA GLN A 39 4.41 -14.59 3.93
C GLN A 39 5.75 -15.08 4.49
N LYS A 40 6.05 -16.38 4.35
CA LYS A 40 7.34 -16.97 4.77
C LYS A 40 8.49 -16.44 3.93
N GLU A 41 8.30 -16.34 2.62
CA GLU A 41 9.27 -15.72 1.70
C GLU A 41 9.51 -14.25 2.05
N ASN A 42 8.45 -13.46 2.25
CA ASN A 42 8.55 -12.06 2.67
C ASN A 42 9.21 -11.90 4.04
N LYS A 43 8.98 -12.82 4.99
CA LYS A 43 9.68 -12.81 6.29
C LYS A 43 11.17 -13.08 6.13
N ARG A 44 11.53 -14.05 5.29
CA ARG A 44 12.95 -14.33 4.97
C ARG A 44 13.60 -13.12 4.32
N PHE A 45 12.93 -12.48 3.37
CA PHE A 45 13.45 -11.30 2.68
C PHE A 45 13.63 -10.11 3.61
N ARG A 46 12.66 -9.83 4.48
CA ARG A 46 12.78 -8.80 5.54
C ARG A 46 14.01 -9.03 6.41
N LYS A 47 14.23 -10.26 6.86
CA LYS A 47 15.41 -10.61 7.66
C LYS A 47 16.72 -10.39 6.90
N ILE A 48 16.75 -10.67 5.59
CA ILE A 48 17.94 -10.41 4.77
C ILE A 48 18.18 -8.90 4.64
N ILE A 49 17.12 -8.10 4.41
CA ILE A 49 17.23 -6.64 4.35
C ILE A 49 17.74 -6.08 5.68
N GLU A 50 17.20 -6.52 6.81
CA GLU A 50 17.65 -6.10 8.14
C GLU A 50 19.14 -6.38 8.34
N ILE A 51 19.61 -7.57 7.94
CA ILE A 51 21.03 -7.92 8.01
C ILE A 51 21.86 -7.00 7.12
N ILE A 52 21.46 -6.80 5.85
CA ILE A 52 22.17 -5.92 4.90
C ILE A 52 22.23 -4.49 5.41
N GLY A 53 21.12 -3.99 5.98
CA GLY A 53 20.99 -2.65 6.54
C GLY A 53 22.00 -2.36 7.65
N GLN A 54 22.32 -3.39 8.44
CA GLN A 54 23.29 -3.33 9.55
C GLN A 54 24.75 -3.46 9.10
N LEU A 55 25.03 -3.92 7.88
CA LEU A 55 26.39 -4.02 7.37
C LEU A 55 27.00 -2.62 7.15
N GLU A 56 28.32 -2.55 7.23
CA GLU A 56 29.07 -1.34 6.98
C GLU A 56 28.97 -0.89 5.51
N PHE A 57 28.74 0.41 5.30
CA PHE A 57 28.75 1.03 3.98
C PHE A 57 30.18 1.41 3.55
N LYS A 58 30.68 0.76 2.50
CA LYS A 58 32.10 0.83 2.08
C LYS A 58 32.38 1.71 0.87
N ASN A 59 31.36 2.19 0.15
CA ASN A 59 31.58 3.00 -1.04
C ASN A 59 32.07 4.41 -0.62
N LYS A 60 33.36 4.68 -0.85
CA LYS A 60 34.02 5.92 -0.44
C LYS A 60 33.52 7.14 -1.20
N GLU A 61 33.33 7.03 -2.51
CA GLU A 61 32.87 8.13 -3.36
C GLU A 61 31.49 8.63 -2.92
N ILE A 62 30.55 7.70 -2.73
CA ILE A 62 29.20 8.05 -2.26
C ILE A 62 29.27 8.62 -0.85
N LYS A 63 30.12 8.07 0.03
CA LYS A 63 30.28 8.59 1.40
C LYS A 63 30.79 10.02 1.41
N GLU A 64 31.77 10.35 0.57
CA GLU A 64 32.30 11.70 0.42
C GLU A 64 31.25 12.67 -0.11
N ASN A 65 30.48 12.27 -1.14
CA ASN A 65 29.38 13.08 -1.65
C ASN A 65 28.32 13.36 -0.57
N LEU A 66 27.93 12.34 0.21
CA LEU A 66 26.98 12.52 1.31
C LEU A 66 27.52 13.45 2.39
N LYS A 67 28.83 13.37 2.70
CA LYS A 67 29.49 14.27 3.65
C LYS A 67 29.48 15.73 3.16
N ASN A 68 29.68 15.94 1.86
CA ASN A 68 29.62 17.27 1.26
C ASN A 68 28.19 17.86 1.27
N GLU A 69 27.17 17.02 1.10
CA GLU A 69 25.77 17.48 1.04
C GLU A 69 25.12 17.68 2.41
N VAL A 70 25.39 16.78 3.37
CA VAL A 70 24.70 16.75 4.68
C VAL A 70 25.58 17.29 5.82
N GLY A 71 26.89 17.39 5.60
CA GLY A 71 27.87 17.78 6.60
C GLY A 71 28.64 16.59 7.16
N ASP A 72 29.36 16.82 8.27
CA ASP A 72 30.24 15.80 8.82
C ASP A 72 29.44 14.57 9.31
N ILE A 73 29.86 13.40 8.84
CA ILE A 73 29.25 12.10 9.15
C ILE A 73 30.31 11.18 9.75
N PRO A 74 29.93 10.23 10.61
CA PRO A 74 30.88 9.24 11.14
C PRO A 74 31.62 8.50 10.03
N GLU A 75 32.88 8.15 10.28
CA GLU A 75 33.70 7.41 9.31
C GLU A 75 33.09 6.05 8.98
N GLU A 76 32.55 5.37 10.00
CA GLU A 76 31.85 4.10 9.89
C GLU A 76 30.34 4.33 10.02
N ILE A 77 29.61 4.08 8.94
CA ILE A 77 28.15 4.13 8.91
C ILE A 77 27.60 2.83 8.33
N SER A 78 26.40 2.46 8.79
CA SER A 78 25.68 1.30 8.23
C SER A 78 25.04 1.63 6.87
N MET A 79 24.68 0.60 6.12
CA MET A 79 23.93 0.73 4.86
C MET A 79 22.62 1.50 5.04
N ASP A 80 21.88 1.24 6.14
CA ASP A 80 20.64 1.97 6.46
C ASP A 80 20.88 3.45 6.72
N THR A 81 21.97 3.77 7.43
CA THR A 81 22.36 5.16 7.70
C THR A 81 22.69 5.89 6.40
N ALA A 82 23.49 5.28 5.53
CA ALA A 82 23.81 5.82 4.21
C ALA A 82 22.56 6.03 3.35
N LEU A 83 21.61 5.09 3.39
CA LEU A 83 20.34 5.20 2.67
C LEU A 83 19.52 6.40 3.15
N ILE A 84 19.39 6.59 4.47
CA ILE A 84 18.64 7.72 5.05
C ILE A 84 19.31 9.04 4.65
N LEU A 85 20.63 9.16 4.78
CA LEU A 85 21.38 10.34 4.36
C LEU A 85 21.14 10.67 2.87
N GLY A 86 21.16 9.65 2.01
CA GLY A 86 20.85 9.81 0.59
C GLY A 86 19.40 10.25 0.31
N GLN A 87 18.43 9.88 1.15
CA GLN A 87 17.08 10.42 1.03
C GLN A 87 17.01 11.90 1.41
N TYR A 88 17.72 12.33 2.46
CA TYR A 88 17.83 13.73 2.86
C TYR A 88 18.47 14.57 1.76
N ALA A 89 19.62 14.15 1.23
CA ALA A 89 20.29 14.77 0.10
C ALA A 89 19.35 15.04 -1.08
N LYS A 90 18.64 14.00 -1.54
CA LYS A 90 17.66 14.12 -2.63
C LYS A 90 16.45 14.99 -2.29
N ALA A 91 16.02 15.00 -1.03
CA ALA A 91 14.93 15.87 -0.60
C ALA A 91 15.36 17.35 -0.67
N ILE A 92 16.58 17.66 -0.21
CA ILE A 92 17.20 19.00 -0.31
C ILE A 92 17.34 19.41 -1.77
N SER A 93 17.71 18.48 -2.66
CA SER A 93 17.78 18.72 -4.11
C SER A 93 16.40 18.88 -4.80
N GLY A 94 15.30 18.91 -4.05
CA GLY A 94 13.96 19.18 -4.57
C GLY A 94 13.08 17.96 -4.83
N ASN A 95 13.47 16.75 -4.42
CA ASN A 95 12.61 15.57 -4.55
C ASN A 95 11.49 15.57 -3.49
N SER A 96 10.29 15.98 -3.90
CA SER A 96 9.11 16.07 -3.02
C SER A 96 8.67 14.74 -2.40
N LYS A 97 8.88 13.61 -3.08
CA LYS A 97 8.55 12.28 -2.54
C LYS A 97 9.44 11.94 -1.35
N ASN A 98 10.73 12.25 -1.46
CA ASN A 98 11.69 12.01 -0.39
C ASN A 98 11.45 12.96 0.79
N ALA A 99 11.14 14.24 0.51
CA ALA A 99 10.73 15.18 1.55
C ALA A 99 9.47 14.69 2.29
N THR A 100 8.48 14.17 1.55
CA THR A 100 7.26 13.58 2.12
C THR A 100 7.57 12.35 2.98
N PHE A 101 8.42 11.44 2.48
CA PHE A 101 8.86 10.27 3.24
C PHE A 101 9.51 10.66 4.58
N ILE A 102 10.41 11.65 4.56
CA ILE A 102 11.08 12.13 5.78
C ILE A 102 10.08 12.76 6.74
N ARG A 103 9.19 13.65 6.25
CA ARG A 103 8.11 14.26 7.05
C ARG A 103 7.22 13.21 7.71
N ASP A 104 6.77 12.22 6.95
CA ASP A 104 5.89 11.17 7.44
C ASP A 104 6.60 10.26 8.46
N THR A 105 7.89 9.99 8.25
CA THR A 105 8.74 9.24 9.20
C THR A 105 8.94 10.02 10.51
N LYS A 106 9.01 11.35 10.47
CA LYS A 106 9.06 12.22 11.67
C LYS A 106 7.71 12.33 12.39
N GLY A 107 6.61 11.83 11.80
CA GLY A 107 5.27 11.98 12.35
C GLY A 107 4.65 13.36 12.11
N GLU A 108 5.25 14.19 11.26
CA GLU A 108 4.77 15.54 10.90
C GLU A 108 3.70 15.48 9.79
N LYS A 109 3.00 14.35 9.66
CA LYS A 109 1.98 14.19 8.63
C LYS A 109 0.83 15.17 8.90
N PRO A 110 0.46 16.03 7.95
CA PRO A 110 -0.69 16.91 8.10
C PRO A 110 -1.92 16.05 8.38
N THR A 111 -2.55 16.25 9.54
CA THR A 111 -3.87 15.66 9.80
C THR A 111 -4.87 16.42 8.95
N GLU A 112 -5.34 15.81 7.87
CA GLU A 112 -6.54 16.27 7.18
C GLU A 112 -7.70 16.14 8.17
N LYS A 113 -8.10 17.26 8.78
CA LYS A 113 -9.40 17.34 9.44
C LYS A 113 -10.44 17.32 8.33
N ILE A 114 -10.88 16.12 7.96
CA ILE A 114 -12.08 15.97 7.17
C ILE A 114 -13.21 16.40 8.11
N GLU A 115 -13.67 17.64 7.96
CA GLU A 115 -14.95 18.04 8.50
C GLU A 115 -15.99 17.12 7.86
N GLN A 116 -16.48 16.15 8.62
CA GLN A 116 -17.65 15.39 8.23
C GLN A 116 -18.80 16.41 8.15
N ILE A 117 -19.02 16.96 6.96
CA ILE A 117 -20.28 17.62 6.64
C ILE A 117 -21.30 16.48 6.71
N ASN A 118 -21.92 16.33 7.87
CA ASN A 118 -23.16 15.58 8.03
C ASN A 118 -24.18 16.33 7.17
N ALA A 119 -24.22 15.99 5.89
CA ALA A 119 -25.34 16.30 5.03
C ALA A 119 -26.51 15.47 5.56
N ASN A 120 -27.15 15.96 6.62
CA ASN A 120 -28.55 15.67 6.88
C ASN A 120 -29.30 16.24 5.67
N LEU A 121 -29.35 15.46 4.60
CA LEU A 121 -30.32 15.61 3.54
C LEU A 121 -31.67 15.29 4.20
N GLU A 122 -32.21 16.27 4.92
CA GLU A 122 -33.63 16.31 5.20
C GLU A 122 -34.31 16.32 3.84
N ILE A 123 -34.82 15.16 3.43
CA ILE A 123 -35.66 15.01 2.24
C ILE A 123 -36.94 15.80 2.54
N LYS A 124 -36.93 17.10 2.28
CA LYS A 124 -38.06 18.01 2.51
C LYS A 124 -38.94 18.19 1.27
N ASP A 125 -38.56 17.59 0.15
CA ASP A 125 -39.36 17.69 -1.06
C ASP A 125 -40.20 16.43 -1.23
N GLU A 126 -41.28 16.33 -0.43
CA GLU A 126 -42.36 15.33 -0.59
C GLU A 126 -42.81 15.20 -2.07
N LYS A 127 -42.73 16.32 -2.82
CA LYS A 127 -42.99 16.38 -4.27
C LYS A 127 -42.13 15.44 -5.11
N ILE A 128 -40.88 15.17 -4.72
CA ILE A 128 -39.98 14.27 -5.49
C ILE A 128 -40.38 12.81 -5.24
N ILE A 129 -40.71 12.46 -4.00
CA ILE A 129 -41.15 11.10 -3.64
C ILE A 129 -42.48 10.79 -4.34
N ASP A 130 -43.44 11.71 -4.30
CA ASP A 130 -44.74 11.53 -4.94
C ASP A 130 -44.63 11.29 -6.46
N ASN A 131 -43.69 11.98 -7.11
CA ASN A 131 -43.49 11.88 -8.55
C ASN A 131 -42.74 10.60 -8.97
N VAL A 132 -41.95 10.02 -8.07
CA VAL A 132 -41.31 8.70 -8.27
C VAL A 132 -42.35 7.60 -8.03
N MET A 133 -43.17 7.72 -7.00
CA MET A 133 -44.19 6.73 -6.65
C MET A 133 -45.34 6.68 -7.67
N SER A 134 -45.68 7.80 -8.31
CA SER A 134 -46.68 7.82 -9.40
C SER A 134 -46.19 7.04 -10.63
N LYS A 135 -44.93 7.24 -11.04
CA LYS A 135 -44.33 6.53 -12.19
C LYS A 135 -44.19 5.02 -11.98
N ILE A 136 -43.99 4.57 -10.75
CA ILE A 136 -43.90 3.14 -10.43
C ILE A 136 -45.26 2.44 -10.53
N LYS A 137 -46.37 3.17 -10.34
CA LYS A 137 -47.72 2.60 -10.47
C LYS A 137 -48.22 2.49 -11.92
N GLU A 138 -47.53 3.12 -12.86
CA GLU A 138 -47.87 3.08 -14.30
C GLU A 138 -47.13 1.97 -15.07
N ILE A 139 -46.31 1.16 -14.39
CA ILE A 139 -45.64 -0.06 -14.92
C ILE A 139 -46.32 -1.29 -14.32
#